data_AF-A0A1J3K5W3-F1
#
_entry.id   AF-A0A1J3K5W3-F1
#
_cell.length_a   1.000
_cell.length_b   1.000
_cell.length_c   1.000
_cell.angle_alpha   90.00
_cell.angle_beta   90.00
_cell.angle_gamma   90.00
#
_symmetry.space_group_name_H-M   'P 1'
#
loop_
_entity.id
_entity.type
_entity.pdbx_description
1 polymer ?
#
loop_
_entity_poly.entity_id
_entity_poly.type
_entity_poly.pdbx_seq_one_letter_code
_entity_poly.pdbx_strand_id
1 'polypeptide(L)'
;MSREFKVMQMILVLFCTLFSLVYNSNGKFIPEGSAAFSSSGFTVLTNTTKHSYGQAFNNQSISIKNSSFNINFFFGIVPELNHQGSHGMAFVFSPTRGLPGASSDQYLGIFNETNNGK
;
A
#
# COMPACT_ATOMS: atom_id res chain seq x y z
N MET A 1 -18.93 32.90 9.49
CA MET A 1 -17.95 32.32 8.56
C MET A 1 -18.69 31.74 7.37
N SER A 2 -18.44 32.21 6.14
CA SER A 2 -19.22 31.80 4.96
C SER A 2 -18.94 30.35 4.56
N ARG A 3 -19.90 29.71 3.88
CA ARG A 3 -19.75 28.34 3.34
C ARG A 3 -18.50 28.22 2.45
N GLU A 4 -18.26 29.23 1.63
CA GLU A 4 -17.10 29.33 0.75
C GLU A 4 -15.78 29.35 1.52
N PHE A 5 -15.71 30.09 2.62
CA PHE A 5 -14.52 30.13 3.46
C PHE A 5 -14.24 28.79 4.14
N LYS A 6 -15.29 28.04 4.57
CA LYS A 6 -15.13 26.66 5.06
C LYS A 6 -14.61 25.70 3.98
N VAL A 7 -15.14 25.80 2.76
CA VAL A 7 -14.70 24.97 1.62
C VAL A 7 -13.25 25.27 1.26
N MET A 8 -12.88 26.55 1.18
CA MET A 8 -11.51 26.98 0.89
C MET A 8 -10.53 26.49 1.96
N GLN A 9 -10.91 26.57 3.24
CA GLN A 9 -10.10 26.03 4.33
C GLN A 9 -9.94 24.50 4.22
N MET A 10 -10.98 23.77 3.85
CA MET A 10 -10.92 22.32 3.65
C MET A 10 -9.97 21.94 2.49
N ILE A 11 -10.06 22.66 1.37
CA ILE A 11 -9.17 22.47 0.22
C ILE A 11 -7.72 22.78 0.60
N LEU A 12 -7.49 23.87 1.35
CA LEU A 12 -6.15 24.24 1.80
C LEU A 12 -5.55 23.17 2.73
N VAL A 13 -6.34 22.62 3.66
CA VAL A 13 -5.91 21.53 4.53
C VAL A 13 -5.60 20.27 3.72
N LEU A 14 -6.45 19.91 2.74
CA LEU A 14 -6.20 18.77 1.86
C LEU A 14 -4.93 18.95 1.03
N PHE A 15 -4.73 20.15 0.48
CA PHE A 15 -3.53 20.48 -0.30
C PHE A 15 -2.26 20.43 0.56
N CYS A 16 -2.27 21.04 1.75
CA CYS A 16 -1.13 21.00 2.67
C CYS A 16 -0.82 19.58 3.15
N THR A 17 -1.84 18.78 3.46
CA THR A 17 -1.64 17.38 3.88
C THR A 17 -1.08 16.52 2.76
N LEU A 18 -1.59 16.65 1.52
CA LEU A 18 -1.04 15.97 0.35
C LEU A 18 0.41 16.41 0.07
N PHE A 19 0.69 17.71 0.12
CA PHE A 19 2.04 18.24 -0.12
C PHE A 19 3.03 17.77 0.95
N SER A 20 2.66 17.83 2.23
CA SER A 20 3.47 17.29 3.32
C SER A 20 3.64 15.76 3.23
N LEU A 21 2.62 15.01 2.81
CA LEU A 21 2.73 13.57 2.60
C LEU A 21 3.73 13.22 1.49
N VAL A 22 3.69 13.94 0.37
CA VAL A 22 4.63 13.75 -0.74
C VAL A 22 6.04 14.17 -0.33
N TYR A 23 6.21 15.32 0.32
CA TYR A 23 7.51 15.79 0.79
C TYR A 23 8.14 14.88 1.85
N ASN A 24 7.33 14.28 2.73
CA ASN A 24 7.78 13.32 3.74
C ASN A 24 7.73 11.87 3.27
N SER A 25 7.44 11.61 1.99
CA SER A 25 7.42 10.25 1.44
C SER A 25 8.84 9.70 1.35
N ASN A 26 9.31 9.12 2.45
CA ASN A 26 10.65 8.53 2.59
C ASN A 26 10.78 7.15 1.92
N GLY A 27 9.74 6.66 1.25
CA GLY A 27 9.68 5.31 0.73
C GLY A 27 10.01 5.25 -0.76
N LYS A 28 11.29 5.04 -1.11
CA LYS A 28 11.58 4.42 -2.41
C LYS A 28 11.21 2.95 -2.31
N PHE A 29 10.00 2.62 -2.72
CA PHE A 29 9.54 1.24 -2.75
C PHE A 29 10.18 0.48 -3.91
N ILE A 30 10.52 -0.77 -3.66
CA ILE A 30 10.99 -1.72 -4.67
C ILE A 30 9.85 -2.72 -4.88
N PRO A 31 9.23 -2.74 -6.08
CA PRO A 31 8.20 -3.70 -6.38
C PRO A 31 8.79 -5.10 -6.57
N GLU A 32 8.05 -6.11 -6.10
CA GLU A 32 8.34 -7.53 -6.25
C GLU A 32 7.06 -8.29 -6.63
N GLY A 33 7.21 -9.46 -7.23
CA GLY A 33 6.08 -10.24 -7.76
C GLY A 33 5.38 -9.50 -8.90
N SER A 34 4.06 -9.37 -8.81
CA SER A 34 3.23 -8.69 -9.82
C SER A 34 3.19 -7.17 -9.64
N ALA A 35 3.84 -6.63 -8.61
CA ALA A 35 3.79 -5.21 -8.34
C ALA A 35 4.53 -4.42 -9.42
N ALA A 36 3.99 -3.27 -9.80
CA ALA A 36 4.59 -2.40 -10.80
C ALA A 36 4.23 -0.92 -10.57
N PHE A 37 5.07 -0.04 -11.08
CA PHE A 37 4.73 1.38 -11.20
C PHE A 37 3.87 1.60 -12.43
N SER A 38 2.68 2.17 -12.24
CA SER A 38 1.81 2.59 -13.33
C SER A 38 2.29 3.90 -13.93
N SER A 39 2.03 4.11 -15.22
CA SER A 39 2.22 5.40 -15.90
C SER A 39 1.40 6.53 -15.26
N SER A 40 0.34 6.20 -14.51
CA SER A 40 -0.47 7.13 -13.73
C SER A 40 0.16 7.58 -12.41
N GLY A 41 1.37 7.10 -12.07
CA GLY A 41 2.09 7.45 -10.85
C GLY A 41 1.67 6.68 -9.59
N PHE A 42 0.75 5.71 -9.71
CA PHE A 42 0.39 4.82 -8.62
C PHE A 42 1.24 3.55 -8.62
N THR A 43 1.46 2.99 -7.43
CA THR A 43 1.98 1.62 -7.30
C THR A 43 0.82 0.64 -7.39
N VAL A 44 0.86 -0.25 -8.35
CA VAL A 44 -0.15 -1.30 -8.56
C VAL A 44 0.42 -2.59 -8.00
N LEU A 45 -0.20 -3.16 -6.96
CA LEU A 45 0.25 -4.42 -6.38
C LEU A 45 -0.18 -5.62 -7.23
N THR A 46 -1.42 -5.59 -7.73
CA THR A 46 -2.00 -6.66 -8.56
C THR A 46 -2.90 -6.06 -9.64
N ASN A 47 -3.14 -6.85 -10.69
CA ASN A 47 -4.13 -6.59 -11.72
C ASN A 47 -5.17 -7.72 -11.72
N THR A 48 -5.97 -7.84 -12.78
CA THR A 48 -7.00 -8.88 -12.89
C THR A 48 -6.45 -10.30 -13.15
N THR A 49 -5.12 -10.48 -13.16
CA THR A 49 -4.50 -11.81 -13.25
C THR A 49 -4.84 -12.62 -12.00
N LYS A 50 -5.46 -13.78 -12.21
CA LYS A 50 -5.84 -14.72 -11.14
C LYS A 50 -4.60 -15.27 -10.44
N HIS A 51 -4.74 -15.58 -9.15
CA HIS A 51 -3.66 -16.16 -8.34
C HIS A 51 -2.36 -15.36 -8.40
N SER A 52 -2.49 -14.02 -8.47
CA SER A 52 -1.35 -13.11 -8.45
C SER A 52 -1.17 -12.47 -7.07
N TYR A 53 0.08 -12.16 -6.74
CA TYR A 53 0.41 -11.28 -5.64
C TYR A 53 1.54 -10.35 -6.05
N GLY A 54 1.58 -9.17 -5.43
CA GLY A 54 2.67 -8.23 -5.58
C GLY A 54 2.95 -7.55 -4.26
N GLN A 55 4.21 -7.22 -4.05
CA GLN A 55 4.72 -6.59 -2.84
C GLN A 55 5.49 -5.33 -3.23
N ALA A 56 5.50 -4.34 -2.35
CA ALA A 56 6.30 -3.14 -2.52
C ALA A 56 6.95 -2.79 -1.18
N PHE A 57 8.24 -3.10 -1.04
CA PHE A 57 8.99 -2.90 0.19
C PHE A 57 9.89 -1.67 0.10
N ASN A 58 10.10 -0.98 1.22
CA ASN A 58 11.08 0.09 1.25
C ASN A 58 12.48 -0.45 0.93
N ASN A 59 13.22 0.27 0.08
CA ASN A 59 14.61 -0.06 -0.22
C ASN A 59 15.48 -0.03 1.06
N GLN A 60 15.17 0.83 2.03
CA GLN A 60 15.92 0.88 3.29
C GLN A 60 15.12 0.27 4.44
N SER A 61 15.79 -0.53 5.27
CA SER A 61 15.23 -1.04 6.51
C SER A 61 15.05 0.09 7.51
N ILE A 62 13.91 0.10 8.20
CA ILE A 62 13.60 1.09 9.23
C ILE A 62 13.73 0.42 10.60
N SER A 63 14.47 1.04 11.53
CA SER A 63 14.51 0.58 12.92
C SER A 63 13.25 1.06 13.65
N ILE A 64 12.39 0.13 14.07
CA ILE A 64 11.11 0.44 14.75
C ILE A 64 11.22 0.21 16.26
N LYS A 65 12.33 -0.33 16.75
CA LYS A 65 12.51 -0.62 18.18
C LYS A 65 12.35 0.67 19.00
N ASN A 66 11.39 0.67 19.92
CA ASN A 66 11.05 1.79 20.80
C ASN A 66 10.63 3.08 20.06
N SER A 67 10.11 2.96 18.83
CA SER A 67 9.66 4.09 18.03
C SER A 67 8.16 4.03 17.80
N SER A 68 7.48 5.15 17.93
CA SER A 68 6.10 5.30 17.46
C SER A 68 6.10 5.50 15.95
N PHE A 69 5.16 4.88 15.25
CA PHE A 69 4.98 5.08 13.81
C PHE A 69 3.55 5.55 13.51
N ASN A 70 3.41 6.27 12.41
CA ASN A 70 2.15 6.62 11.80
C ASN A 70 2.23 6.28 10.32
N ILE A 71 1.15 5.75 9.76
CA ILE A 71 1.05 5.47 8.34
C ILE A 71 -0.29 5.97 7.82
N ASN A 72 -0.24 6.69 6.71
CA ASN A 72 -1.39 7.08 5.93
C ASN A 72 -1.13 6.72 4.47
N PHE A 73 -2.05 6.00 3.85
CA PHE A 73 -1.99 5.69 2.42
C PHE A 73 -3.38 5.77 1.80
N PHE A 74 -3.43 6.22 0.55
CA PHE A 74 -4.63 6.15 -0.27
C PHE A 74 -4.54 4.91 -1.16
N PHE A 75 -5.63 4.17 -1.28
CA PHE A 75 -5.67 2.96 -2.08
C PHE A 75 -7.02 2.85 -2.81
N GLY A 76 -7.03 2.07 -3.88
CA GLY A 76 -8.23 1.68 -4.62
C GLY A 76 -8.18 0.20 -4.92
N ILE A 77 -9.30 -0.49 -4.70
CA ILE A 77 -9.50 -1.88 -5.11
C ILE A 77 -10.61 -1.86 -6.16
N VAL A 78 -10.25 -2.19 -7.40
CA VAL A 78 -11.17 -2.19 -8.53
C VAL A 78 -11.31 -3.64 -9.01
N PRO A 79 -12.43 -4.32 -8.69
CA PRO A 79 -12.63 -5.69 -9.12
C PRO A 79 -12.94 -5.75 -10.63
N GLU A 80 -12.58 -6.86 -11.28
CA GLU A 80 -12.93 -7.12 -12.68
C GLU A 80 -14.46 -7.19 -12.87
N LEU A 81 -15.15 -7.82 -11.90
CA LEU A 81 -16.60 -7.95 -11.85
C LEU A 81 -17.17 -7.23 -10.64
N ASN A 82 -18.29 -6.53 -10.84
CA ASN A 82 -18.97 -5.81 -9.77
C ASN A 82 -19.25 -6.73 -8.56
N HIS A 83 -18.86 -6.28 -7.37
CA HIS A 83 -19.02 -7.00 -6.10
C HIS A 83 -18.22 -8.30 -5.94
N GLN A 84 -17.24 -8.59 -6.81
CA GLN A 84 -16.37 -9.79 -6.70
C GLN A 84 -14.93 -9.42 -6.33
N GLY A 85 -14.75 -8.48 -5.41
CA GLY A 85 -13.42 -8.08 -4.92
C GLY A 85 -12.82 -9.11 -3.98
N SER A 86 -11.64 -9.61 -4.30
CA SER A 86 -10.86 -10.56 -3.50
C SER A 86 -9.38 -10.45 -3.87
N HIS A 87 -8.40 -10.76 -3.01
CA HIS A 87 -8.50 -11.17 -1.60
C HIS A 87 -8.19 -10.05 -0.61
N GLY A 88 -7.66 -8.91 -1.08
CA GLY A 88 -7.37 -7.72 -0.28
C GLY A 88 -5.93 -7.23 -0.40
N MET A 89 -5.51 -6.43 0.59
CA MET A 89 -4.17 -5.86 0.70
C MET A 89 -3.82 -5.71 2.18
N ALA A 90 -2.54 -5.79 2.51
CA ALA A 90 -2.04 -5.52 3.86
C ALA A 90 -0.85 -4.55 3.83
N PHE A 91 -0.68 -3.82 4.92
CA PHE A 91 0.57 -3.16 5.25
C PHE A 91 1.36 -4.04 6.22
N VAL A 92 2.64 -4.27 5.94
CA VAL A 92 3.47 -5.23 6.69
C VAL A 92 4.79 -4.62 7.14
N PHE A 93 5.19 -4.97 8.35
CA PHE A 93 6.59 -4.87 8.79
C PHE A 93 7.23 -6.25 8.65
N SER A 94 8.34 -6.31 7.92
CA SER A 94 9.10 -7.54 7.70
C SER A 94 10.54 -7.33 8.13
N PRO A 95 11.20 -8.34 8.74
CA PRO A 95 12.64 -8.29 9.03
C PRO A 95 13.50 -8.26 7.77
N THR A 96 12.96 -8.65 6.61
CA THR A 96 13.64 -8.67 5.31
C THR A 96 12.88 -7.85 4.27
N ARG A 97 13.59 -7.41 3.22
CA ARG A 97 12.92 -6.91 2.01
C ARG A 97 12.31 -8.10 1.27
N GLY A 98 11.03 -8.01 0.98
CA GLY A 98 10.29 -9.12 0.39
C GLY A 98 9.94 -10.21 1.39
N LEU A 99 9.03 -11.09 0.98
CA LEU A 99 8.60 -12.27 1.74
C LEU A 99 8.76 -13.51 0.87
N PRO A 100 9.94 -14.16 0.87
CA PRO A 100 10.19 -15.36 0.10
C PRO A 100 9.21 -16.48 0.47
N GLY A 101 8.69 -17.16 -0.55
CA GLY A 101 7.71 -18.23 -0.37
C GLY A 101 6.29 -17.74 -0.08
N ALA A 102 6.03 -16.43 -0.16
CA ALA A 102 4.66 -15.91 -0.14
C ALA A 102 3.84 -16.46 -1.32
N SER A 103 2.53 -16.59 -1.11
CA SER A 103 1.57 -17.10 -2.08
C SER A 103 0.41 -16.13 -2.29
N SER A 104 -0.30 -16.29 -3.41
CA SER A 104 -1.49 -15.54 -3.77
C SER A 104 -2.71 -15.86 -2.90
N ASP A 105 -3.85 -15.28 -3.27
CA ASP A 105 -5.18 -15.61 -2.76
C ASP A 105 -5.35 -15.31 -1.26
N GLN A 106 -5.84 -16.26 -0.47
CA GLN A 106 -6.07 -16.10 0.96
C GLN A 106 -4.81 -15.76 1.77
N TYR A 107 -3.62 -15.90 1.17
CA TYR A 107 -2.36 -15.63 1.85
C TYR A 107 -1.85 -14.20 1.67
N LEU A 108 -2.57 -13.36 0.90
CA LEU A 108 -2.32 -11.92 0.70
C LEU A 108 -0.92 -11.56 0.17
N GLY A 109 -0.17 -12.52 -0.38
CA GLY A 109 1.23 -12.30 -0.71
C GLY A 109 2.09 -12.08 0.52
N ILE A 110 1.75 -12.67 1.67
CA ILE A 110 2.51 -12.55 2.93
C ILE A 110 2.92 -13.93 3.42
N PHE A 111 1.97 -14.87 3.41
CA PHE A 111 2.12 -16.23 3.92
C PHE A 111 2.01 -17.24 2.78
N ASN A 112 2.02 -18.52 3.15
CA ASN A 112 1.65 -19.66 2.32
C ASN A 112 0.94 -20.71 3.18
N GLU A 113 0.57 -21.84 2.56
CA GLU A 113 -0.12 -22.95 3.22
C GLU A 113 0.63 -23.50 4.44
N THR A 114 1.96 -23.42 4.45
CA THR A 114 2.78 -24.03 5.50
C THR A 114 2.95 -23.14 6.73
N ASN A 115 2.84 -21.81 6.57
CA ASN A 115 3.10 -20.82 7.62
C ASN A 115 1.92 -19.88 7.95
N ASN A 116 0.77 -20.01 7.28
CA ASN A 116 -0.41 -19.21 7.61
C ASN A 116 -0.96 -19.57 9.00
N GLY A 117 -0.83 -18.65 9.96
CA GLY A 117 -1.33 -18.81 11.33
C GLY A 117 -0.43 -19.65 12.26
N LYS A 118 0.85 -19.80 11.92
CA LYS A 118 1.85 -20.49 12.75
C LYS A 118 2.91 -19.54 13.29
#